data_AF-A0A4S8LJ57-F1
#
_entry.id   AF-A0A4S8LJ57-F1
#
_cell.length_a   1.000
_cell.length_b   1.000
_cell.length_c   1.000
_cell.angle_alpha   90.00
_cell.angle_beta   90.00
_cell.angle_gamma   90.00
#
_symmetry.space_group_name_H-M   'P 1'
#
loop_
_entity.id
_entity.type
_entity.pdbx_description
1 polymer ?
#
loop_
_entity_poly.entity_id
_entity_poly.type
_entity_poly.pdbx_seq_one_letter_code
_entity_poly.pdbx_strand_id
1 'polypeptide(L)'
;AFQIHICIAMGLISAASAPITPPTRYKENFAARFQTEADFSSVVRNLGQFPTHQSHKKRIQAARTYFYNHAATGNSLGKDVAMVEDLSLTILYTTMDQYGFESWCPDLSESPSSLYNNCHRTLAIDSFQQACAMGGYRRFSVNPEYYNSTTVLAQIYDSYVFGTIKDKSRKEARDPGSLERRKESNNTGKRRRTV
;
A
#
# COMPACT_ATOMS: atom_id res chain seq x y z
N ALA A 1 2.55 -11.40 1.72
CA ALA A 1 2.12 -10.45 2.78
C ALA A 1 2.49 -9.00 2.45
N PHE A 2 3.77 -8.66 2.24
CA PHE A 2 4.16 -7.25 2.06
C PHE A 2 3.51 -6.57 0.83
N GLN A 3 3.41 -7.25 -0.30
CA GLN A 3 2.67 -6.73 -1.47
C GLN A 3 1.18 -6.47 -1.16
N ILE A 4 0.55 -7.28 -0.30
CA ILE A 4 -0.84 -7.07 0.16
C ILE A 4 -0.90 -5.81 1.04
N HIS A 5 0.10 -5.59 1.91
CA HIS A 5 0.21 -4.37 2.70
C HIS A 5 0.31 -3.12 1.81
N ILE A 6 1.14 -3.16 0.76
CA ILE A 6 1.25 -2.08 -0.24
C ILE A 6 -0.09 -1.86 -0.96
N CYS A 7 -0.76 -2.93 -1.39
CA CYS A 7 -2.07 -2.86 -2.02
C CYS A 7 -3.11 -2.19 -1.10
N ILE A 8 -3.12 -2.53 0.19
CA ILE A 8 -3.99 -1.91 1.19
C ILE A 8 -3.68 -0.43 1.33
N ALA A 9 -2.41 -0.07 1.48
CA ALA A 9 -1.97 1.32 1.64
C ALA A 9 -2.39 2.20 0.45
N MET A 10 -2.29 1.66 -0.77
CA MET A 10 -2.62 2.34 -2.01
C MET A 10 -4.11 2.25 -2.38
N GLY A 11 -4.93 1.51 -1.63
CA GLY A 11 -6.34 1.24 -1.97
C GLY A 11 -6.54 0.32 -3.19
N LEU A 12 -5.51 -0.42 -3.61
CA LEU A 12 -5.55 -1.35 -4.74
C LEU A 12 -6.09 -2.72 -4.32
N ILE A 13 -7.40 -2.92 -4.41
CA ILE A 13 -8.02 -4.18 -3.92
C ILE A 13 -8.59 -5.07 -5.03
N SER A 14 -8.32 -4.72 -6.28
CA SER A 14 -8.63 -5.55 -7.42
C SER A 14 -7.52 -5.53 -8.46
N ALA A 15 -7.45 -6.60 -9.25
CA ALA A 15 -6.53 -6.67 -10.39
C ALA A 15 -6.78 -5.55 -11.41
N ALA A 16 -7.98 -4.94 -11.41
CA ALA A 16 -8.33 -3.90 -12.36
C ALA A 16 -8.17 -2.47 -11.84
N SER A 17 -7.95 -2.28 -10.54
CA SER A 17 -7.72 -0.96 -9.95
C SER A 17 -6.35 -0.41 -10.39
N ALA A 18 -6.31 0.76 -11.02
CA ALA A 18 -5.07 1.48 -11.28
C ALA A 18 -4.68 2.36 -10.07
N PRO A 19 -3.39 2.54 -9.80
CA PRO A 19 -2.95 3.52 -8.80
C PRO A 19 -3.33 4.92 -9.25
N ILE A 20 -3.71 5.76 -8.29
CA ILE A 20 -3.95 7.18 -8.55
C ILE A 20 -2.61 7.92 -8.65
N THR A 21 -2.54 8.91 -9.52
CA THR A 21 -1.44 9.90 -9.51
C THR A 21 -1.62 10.79 -8.28
N PRO A 22 -0.57 11.08 -7.50
CA PRO A 22 -0.69 11.96 -6.34
C PRO A 22 -1.22 13.33 -6.75
N PRO A 23 -2.35 13.79 -6.17
CA PRO A 23 -2.80 15.17 -6.31
C PRO A 23 -1.71 16.16 -5.88
N THR A 24 -1.65 17.31 -6.54
CA THR A 24 -0.66 18.37 -6.24
C THR A 24 -0.60 18.72 -4.75
N ARG A 25 -1.76 18.80 -4.09
CA ARG A 25 -1.86 19.08 -2.64
C ARG A 25 -1.06 18.10 -1.77
N TYR A 26 -0.95 16.82 -2.15
CA TYR A 26 -0.17 15.84 -1.37
C TYR A 26 1.32 16.15 -1.44
N LYS A 27 1.80 16.57 -2.61
CA LYS A 27 3.20 16.95 -2.81
C LYS A 27 3.52 18.28 -2.13
N GLU A 28 2.60 19.24 -2.16
CA GLU A 28 2.74 20.54 -1.47
C GLU A 28 2.79 20.35 0.06
N ASN A 29 1.85 19.59 0.62
CA ASN A 29 1.83 19.28 2.06
C ASN A 29 3.09 18.54 2.50
N PHE A 30 3.57 17.61 1.66
CA PHE A 30 4.83 16.92 1.90
C PHE A 30 6.02 17.88 1.89
N ALA A 31 6.15 18.71 0.85
CA ALA A 31 7.27 19.65 0.70
C ALA A 31 7.28 20.73 1.80
N ALA A 32 6.10 21.10 2.33
CA ALA A 32 6.00 22.00 3.47
C ALA A 32 6.55 21.38 4.77
N ARG A 33 6.52 20.04 4.91
CA ARG A 33 6.95 19.31 6.10
C ARG A 33 8.37 18.76 5.98
N PHE A 34 8.77 18.34 4.79
CA PHE A 34 10.03 17.66 4.51
C PHE A 34 10.77 18.38 3.38
N GLN A 35 11.72 19.23 3.76
CA GLN A 35 12.58 19.93 2.80
C GLN A 35 13.87 19.16 2.57
N THR A 36 14.32 18.40 3.56
CA THR A 36 15.58 17.66 3.56
C THR A 36 15.40 16.23 4.05
N GLU A 37 16.39 15.37 3.74
CA GLU A 37 16.48 14.03 4.33
C GLU A 37 16.64 14.06 5.85
N ALA A 38 17.17 15.16 6.41
CA ALA A 38 17.33 15.32 7.85
C ALA A 38 15.97 15.52 8.55
N ASP A 39 15.08 16.32 7.97
CA ASP A 39 13.70 16.49 8.48
C ASP A 39 12.98 15.15 8.54
N PHE A 40 13.13 14.37 7.46
CA PHE A 40 12.55 13.05 7.37
C PHE A 40 13.13 12.08 8.39
N SER A 41 14.46 12.00 8.47
CA SER A 41 15.17 11.14 9.43
C SER A 41 14.80 11.47 10.88
N SER A 42 14.55 12.74 11.18
CA SER A 42 14.06 13.18 12.50
C SER A 42 12.69 12.58 12.82
N VAL A 43 11.75 12.57 11.88
CA VAL A 43 10.43 11.94 12.08
C VAL A 43 10.57 10.44 12.30
N VAL A 44 11.35 9.74 11.48
CA VAL A 44 11.57 8.28 11.61
C VAL A 44 12.11 7.92 12.99
N ARG A 45 13.09 8.67 13.51
CA ARG A 45 13.67 8.45 14.84
C ARG A 45 12.66 8.65 15.98
N ASN A 46 11.62 9.44 15.75
CA ASN A 46 10.65 9.83 16.77
C ASN A 46 9.25 9.23 16.56
N LEU A 47 9.08 8.23 15.68
CA LEU A 47 7.76 7.66 15.36
C LEU A 47 6.95 7.24 16.58
N GLY A 48 7.59 6.66 17.61
CA GLY A 48 6.92 6.27 18.86
C GLY A 48 6.59 7.40 19.84
N GLN A 49 7.05 8.62 19.59
CA GLN A 49 6.88 9.78 20.49
C GLN A 49 5.72 10.70 20.09
N PHE A 50 5.19 10.54 18.88
CA PHE A 50 4.04 11.32 18.43
C PHE A 50 2.75 10.72 19.02
N PRO A 51 2.04 11.43 19.92
CA PRO A 51 0.80 10.91 20.46
C PRO A 51 -0.25 10.87 19.35
N THR A 52 -0.63 9.66 18.94
CA THR A 52 -1.76 9.47 18.02
C THR A 52 -3.06 9.51 18.81
N HIS A 53 -3.69 10.68 18.82
CA HIS A 53 -4.96 10.91 19.51
C HIS A 53 -6.19 10.46 18.69
N GLN A 54 -6.00 10.04 17.44
CA GLN A 54 -7.11 9.81 16.52
C GLN A 54 -7.49 8.32 16.42
N SER A 55 -8.74 8.03 16.74
CA SER A 55 -9.32 6.70 16.51
C SER A 55 -9.47 6.44 15.01
N HIS A 56 -8.86 5.37 14.52
CA HIS A 56 -8.98 4.95 13.11
C HIS A 56 -10.22 4.10 12.81
N LYS A 57 -11.12 3.89 13.78
CA LYS A 57 -12.30 2.99 13.63
C LYS A 57 -13.12 3.28 12.37
N LYS A 58 -13.42 4.55 12.08
CA LYS A 58 -14.19 4.93 10.87
C LYS A 58 -13.43 4.62 9.58
N ARG A 59 -12.13 4.88 9.53
CA ARG A 59 -11.26 4.63 8.37
C ARG A 59 -11.13 3.12 8.12
N ILE A 60 -10.96 2.34 9.20
CA ILE A 60 -10.94 0.87 9.15
C ILE A 60 -12.29 0.32 8.69
N GLN A 61 -13.41 0.82 9.22
CA GLN A 61 -14.74 0.38 8.80
C GLN A 61 -14.98 0.66 7.31
N ALA A 62 -14.60 1.85 6.83
CA ALA A 62 -14.69 2.18 5.41
C ALA A 62 -13.83 1.25 4.55
N ALA A 63 -12.60 0.97 4.98
CA ALA A 63 -11.71 0.01 4.31
C ALA A 63 -12.33 -1.40 4.29
N ARG A 64 -12.92 -1.87 5.40
CA ARG A 64 -13.59 -3.18 5.49
C ARG A 64 -14.77 -3.30 4.55
N THR A 65 -15.65 -2.30 4.54
CA THR A 65 -16.78 -2.25 3.60
C THR A 65 -16.29 -2.28 2.17
N TYR A 66 -15.25 -1.51 1.85
CA TYR A 66 -14.63 -1.50 0.53
C TYR A 66 -14.05 -2.88 0.17
N PHE A 67 -13.29 -3.52 1.06
CA PHE A 67 -12.69 -4.85 0.85
C PHE A 67 -13.74 -5.94 0.64
N TYR A 68 -14.77 -5.97 1.47
CA TYR A 68 -15.84 -6.96 1.39
C TYR A 68 -16.56 -6.91 0.03
N ASN A 69 -16.95 -5.70 -0.40
CA ASN A 69 -17.66 -5.50 -1.66
C ASN A 69 -16.86 -5.96 -2.88
N HIS A 70 -15.53 -5.85 -2.83
CA HIS A 70 -14.67 -6.24 -3.96
C HIS A 70 -14.18 -7.68 -3.85
N ALA A 71 -14.06 -8.26 -2.66
CA ALA A 71 -13.76 -9.69 -2.47
C ALA A 71 -14.87 -10.60 -3.06
N ALA A 72 -16.12 -10.13 -3.02
CA ALA A 72 -17.26 -10.79 -3.65
C ALA A 72 -17.11 -10.97 -5.18
N THR A 73 -16.21 -10.23 -5.83
CA THR A 73 -15.93 -10.36 -7.27
C THR A 73 -15.02 -11.54 -7.64
N GLY A 74 -14.59 -12.35 -6.65
CA GLY A 74 -13.91 -13.63 -6.87
C GLY A 74 -12.41 -13.55 -7.19
N ASN A 75 -11.78 -12.37 -7.01
CA ASN A 75 -10.33 -12.24 -7.16
C ASN A 75 -9.59 -12.67 -5.86
N SER A 76 -8.40 -13.26 -5.98
CA SER A 76 -7.62 -13.74 -4.82
C SER A 76 -7.14 -12.57 -3.95
N LEU A 77 -6.72 -11.47 -4.58
CA LEU A 77 -6.24 -10.27 -3.88
C LEU A 77 -7.28 -9.69 -2.91
N GLY A 78 -8.54 -9.59 -3.31
CA GLY A 78 -9.62 -9.07 -2.48
C GLY A 78 -9.92 -9.98 -1.29
N LYS A 79 -9.83 -11.30 -1.48
CA LYS A 79 -9.92 -12.27 -0.37
C LYS A 79 -8.77 -12.09 0.61
N ASP A 80 -7.54 -11.99 0.10
CA ASP A 80 -6.34 -11.81 0.93
C ASP A 80 -6.41 -10.49 1.71
N VAL A 81 -6.76 -9.39 1.05
CA VAL A 81 -6.94 -8.07 1.67
C VAL A 81 -8.02 -8.12 2.76
N ALA A 82 -9.14 -8.81 2.52
CA ALA A 82 -10.21 -8.95 3.51
C ALA A 82 -9.78 -9.75 4.76
N MET A 83 -8.78 -10.64 4.63
CA MET A 83 -8.27 -11.46 5.74
C MET A 83 -7.24 -10.76 6.63
N VAL A 84 -6.67 -9.63 6.19
CA VAL A 84 -5.74 -8.83 7.01
C VAL A 84 -6.45 -8.36 8.26
N GLU A 85 -5.78 -8.35 9.42
CA GLU A 85 -6.35 -8.01 10.72
C GLU A 85 -6.54 -6.49 10.91
N ASP A 86 -7.52 -6.07 11.73
CA ASP A 86 -7.74 -4.64 12.05
C ASP A 86 -6.52 -4.00 12.72
N LEU A 87 -5.75 -4.79 13.46
CA LEU A 87 -4.48 -4.35 14.06
C LEU A 87 -3.50 -3.85 12.98
N SER A 88 -3.35 -4.60 11.89
CA SER A 88 -2.47 -4.23 10.77
C SER A 88 -2.93 -2.94 10.09
N LEU A 89 -4.24 -2.73 9.96
CA LEU A 89 -4.82 -1.49 9.42
C LEU A 89 -4.63 -0.31 10.39
N THR A 90 -4.80 -0.56 11.68
CA THR A 90 -4.57 0.43 12.73
C THR A 90 -3.14 0.92 12.68
N ILE A 91 -2.17 0.01 12.68
CA ILE A 91 -0.74 0.32 12.60
C ILE A 91 -0.45 1.14 11.34
N LEU A 92 -0.91 0.68 10.17
CA LEU A 92 -0.72 1.41 8.92
C LEU A 92 -1.22 2.86 8.99
N TYR A 93 -2.44 3.08 9.48
CA TYR A 93 -3.02 4.42 9.55
C TYR A 93 -2.35 5.28 10.63
N THR A 94 -1.95 4.69 11.75
CA THR A 94 -1.18 5.37 12.80
C THR A 94 0.18 5.81 12.24
N THR A 95 0.88 4.95 11.51
CA THR A 95 2.15 5.30 10.86
C THR A 95 1.95 6.41 9.83
N MET A 96 0.88 6.39 9.02
CA MET A 96 0.56 7.48 8.11
C MET A 96 0.39 8.82 8.83
N ASP A 97 -0.35 8.85 9.94
CA ASP A 97 -0.56 10.06 10.73
C ASP A 97 0.76 10.59 11.33
N GLN A 98 1.63 9.71 11.82
CA GLN A 98 2.95 10.07 12.36
C GLN A 98 3.87 10.68 11.29
N TYR A 99 3.83 10.13 10.07
CA TYR A 99 4.52 10.67 8.91
C TYR A 99 3.87 11.97 8.39
N GLY A 100 2.61 12.24 8.75
CA GLY A 100 1.85 13.38 8.27
C GLY A 100 1.26 13.18 6.88
N PHE A 101 0.98 11.93 6.48
CA PHE A 101 0.43 11.59 5.18
C PHE A 101 -1.09 11.46 5.22
N GLU A 102 -1.79 12.26 4.42
CA GLU A 102 -3.24 12.12 4.21
C GLU A 102 -3.59 10.77 3.55
N SER A 103 -2.76 10.36 2.60
CA SER A 103 -2.88 9.09 1.89
C SER A 103 -1.50 8.60 1.48
N TRP A 104 -1.37 7.28 1.30
CA TRP A 104 -0.16 6.67 0.79
C TRP A 104 -0.23 6.58 -0.73
N CYS A 105 0.50 7.47 -1.40
CA CYS A 105 0.38 7.68 -2.83
C CYS A 105 1.75 8.04 -3.45
N PRO A 106 2.67 7.07 -3.62
CA PRO A 106 3.97 7.32 -4.24
C PRO A 106 3.80 7.89 -5.66
N ASP A 107 4.74 8.75 -6.06
CA ASP A 107 4.77 9.36 -7.37
C ASP A 107 5.49 8.44 -8.35
N LEU A 108 4.72 7.68 -9.13
CA LEU A 108 5.25 6.73 -10.10
C LEU A 108 5.90 7.41 -11.31
N SER A 109 5.71 8.72 -11.50
CA SER A 109 6.37 9.49 -12.55
C SER A 109 7.81 9.89 -12.18
N GLU A 110 8.09 10.04 -10.89
CA GLU A 110 9.41 10.39 -10.36
C GLU A 110 10.34 9.17 -10.19
N SER A 111 11.61 9.46 -9.84
CA SER A 111 12.59 8.45 -9.46
C SER A 111 12.14 7.71 -8.19
N PRO A 112 12.38 6.38 -8.07
CA PRO A 112 12.24 5.64 -6.81
C PRO A 112 13.10 6.22 -5.66
N SER A 113 14.16 6.95 -6.02
CA SER A 113 15.07 7.60 -5.07
C SER A 113 14.70 9.04 -4.72
N SER A 114 13.61 9.61 -5.26
CA SER A 114 13.18 10.95 -4.84
C SER A 114 12.83 10.95 -3.35
N LEU A 115 13.03 12.07 -2.65
CA LEU A 115 12.72 12.17 -1.21
C LEU A 115 11.27 11.75 -0.93
N TYR A 116 10.33 12.22 -1.75
CA TYR A 116 8.91 11.85 -1.68
C TYR A 116 8.70 10.32 -1.73
N ASN A 117 9.30 9.65 -2.71
CA ASN A 117 9.15 8.22 -2.91
C ASN A 117 9.92 7.39 -1.88
N ASN A 118 11.07 7.88 -1.42
CA ASN A 118 11.84 7.25 -0.34
C ASN A 118 11.02 7.25 0.96
N CYS A 119 10.39 8.37 1.31
CA CYS A 119 9.52 8.44 2.50
C CYS A 119 8.33 7.47 2.41
N HIS A 120 7.71 7.33 1.23
CA HIS A 120 6.64 6.34 1.02
C HIS A 120 7.12 4.91 1.17
N ARG A 121 8.33 4.59 0.68
CA ARG A 121 8.95 3.27 0.87
C ARG A 121 9.18 2.99 2.35
N THR A 122 9.83 3.91 3.07
CA THR A 122 10.15 3.75 4.49
C THR A 122 8.87 3.57 5.31
N LEU A 123 7.83 4.38 5.07
CA LEU A 123 6.54 4.23 5.72
C LEU A 123 5.99 2.81 5.54
N ALA A 124 5.92 2.33 4.29
CA ALA A 124 5.37 1.01 3.99
C ALA A 124 6.16 -0.11 4.68
N ILE A 125 7.49 0.02 4.75
CA ILE A 125 8.36 -0.92 5.45
C ILE A 125 8.09 -0.88 6.96
N ASP A 126 8.13 0.30 7.58
CA ASP A 126 7.97 0.48 9.02
C ASP A 126 6.61 -0.06 9.49
N SER A 127 5.52 0.33 8.80
CA SER A 127 4.19 -0.12 9.16
C SER A 127 4.00 -1.62 8.96
N PHE A 128 4.65 -2.22 7.95
CA PHE A 128 4.61 -3.67 7.74
C PHE A 128 5.40 -4.42 8.81
N GLN A 129 6.61 -3.96 9.11
CA GLN A 129 7.47 -4.55 10.15
C GLN A 129 6.79 -4.50 11.51
N GLN A 130 6.25 -3.34 11.89
CA GLN A 130 5.52 -3.17 13.14
C GLN A 130 4.27 -4.05 13.18
N ALA A 131 3.50 -4.13 12.08
CA ALA A 131 2.35 -5.02 12.01
C ALA A 131 2.75 -6.48 12.22
N CYS A 132 3.79 -6.96 11.55
CA CYS A 132 4.29 -8.33 11.72
C CYS A 132 4.79 -8.59 13.16
N ALA A 133 5.57 -7.66 13.74
CA ALA A 133 6.07 -7.77 15.10
C ALA A 133 4.93 -7.88 16.14
N MET A 134 3.81 -7.18 15.90
CA MET A 134 2.62 -7.23 16.75
C MET A 134 1.68 -8.41 16.43
N GLY A 135 2.07 -9.31 15.53
CA GLY A 135 1.29 -10.51 15.18
C GLY A 135 0.25 -10.33 14.07
N GLY A 136 0.32 -9.23 13.31
CA GLY A 136 -0.40 -9.07 12.04
C GLY A 136 0.17 -9.97 10.94
N TYR A 137 -0.63 -10.22 9.91
CA TYR A 137 -0.26 -11.04 8.75
C TYR A 137 0.06 -12.51 9.04
N ARG A 138 -0.28 -13.04 10.24
CA ARG A 138 0.01 -14.43 10.63
C ARG A 138 -0.54 -15.47 9.65
N ARG A 139 -1.71 -15.21 9.06
CA ARG A 139 -2.34 -16.10 8.07
C ARG A 139 -1.55 -16.24 6.76
N PHE A 140 -0.60 -15.33 6.51
CA PHE A 140 0.24 -15.34 5.31
C PHE A 140 1.60 -16.00 5.53
N SER A 141 1.80 -16.68 6.67
CA SER A 141 3.03 -17.43 6.98
C SER A 141 4.30 -16.60 6.78
N VAL A 142 4.30 -15.36 7.29
CA VAL A 142 5.44 -14.44 7.18
C VAL A 142 6.66 -14.98 7.93
N ASN A 143 7.81 -15.05 7.25
CA ASN A 143 9.08 -15.44 7.89
C ASN A 143 9.68 -14.21 8.62
N PRO A 144 9.98 -14.31 9.93
CA PRO A 144 10.69 -13.29 10.69
C PRO A 144 12.00 -12.80 10.09
N GLU A 145 12.78 -13.67 9.47
CA GLU A 145 14.04 -13.29 8.83
C GLU A 145 13.82 -12.31 7.67
N TYR A 146 12.73 -12.49 6.92
CA TYR A 146 12.44 -11.65 5.77
C TYR A 146 11.74 -10.34 6.15
N TYR A 147 10.78 -10.37 7.08
CA TYR A 147 10.14 -9.11 7.46
C TYR A 147 11.08 -8.23 8.30
N ASN A 148 12.03 -8.76 9.05
CA ASN A 148 13.02 -7.94 9.77
C ASN A 148 14.11 -7.37 8.85
N SER A 149 14.24 -7.85 7.61
CA SER A 149 15.24 -7.35 6.66
C SER A 149 14.70 -6.15 5.86
N THR A 150 14.99 -4.94 6.33
CA THR A 150 14.66 -3.69 5.64
C THR A 150 15.19 -3.66 4.20
N THR A 151 16.38 -4.20 3.96
CA THR A 151 16.97 -4.29 2.61
C THR A 151 16.15 -5.18 1.68
N VAL A 152 15.71 -6.35 2.15
CA VAL A 152 14.87 -7.25 1.35
C VAL A 152 13.51 -6.60 1.08
N LEU A 153 12.91 -5.98 2.09
CA LEU A 153 11.64 -5.26 1.91
C LEU A 153 11.78 -4.10 0.93
N ALA A 154 12.87 -3.32 0.97
CA ALA A 154 13.13 -2.26 0.01
C ALA A 154 13.24 -2.79 -1.44
N GLN A 155 13.92 -3.91 -1.65
CA GLN A 155 14.02 -4.55 -2.97
C GLN A 155 12.64 -5.03 -3.48
N ILE A 156 11.86 -5.68 -2.61
CA ILE A 156 10.49 -6.12 -2.95
C ILE A 156 9.63 -4.89 -3.28
N TYR A 157 9.75 -3.83 -2.50
CA TYR A 157 9.03 -2.58 -2.70
C TYR A 157 9.36 -1.97 -4.06
N ASP A 158 10.64 -1.76 -4.37
CA ASP A 158 11.06 -1.12 -5.62
C ASP A 158 10.62 -1.95 -6.84
N SER A 159 10.81 -3.27 -6.78
CA SER A 159 10.35 -4.21 -7.82
C SER A 159 8.83 -4.15 -8.02
N TYR A 160 8.07 -4.12 -6.93
CA TYR A 160 6.62 -4.19 -7.00
C TYR A 160 6.00 -2.84 -7.38
N VAL A 161 6.37 -1.76 -6.71
CA VAL A 161 5.79 -0.42 -6.92
C VAL A 161 6.29 0.20 -8.21
N PHE A 162 7.60 0.23 -8.43
CA PHE A 162 8.20 0.90 -9.59
C PHE A 162 8.41 -0.01 -10.80
N GLY A 163 8.27 -1.33 -10.64
CA GLY A 163 8.11 -2.26 -11.75
C GLY A 163 6.63 -2.54 -12.03
N THR A 164 6.01 -3.39 -11.22
CA THR A 164 4.67 -3.94 -11.50
C THR A 164 3.56 -2.89 -11.52
N ILE A 165 3.46 -2.06 -10.46
CA ILE A 165 2.38 -1.06 -10.32
C ILE A 165 2.56 0.08 -11.32
N LYS A 166 3.80 0.56 -11.51
CA LYS A 166 4.13 1.58 -12.52
C LYS A 166 3.78 1.14 -13.94
N ASP A 167 4.12 -0.10 -14.32
CA ASP A 167 3.74 -0.65 -15.63
C ASP A 167 2.23 -0.79 -15.79
N LYS A 168 1.54 -1.18 -14.71
CA LYS A 168 0.07 -1.23 -14.68
C LYS A 168 -0.54 0.14 -14.92
N SER A 169 -0.04 1.17 -14.22
CA SER A 169 -0.46 2.57 -14.38
C SER A 169 -0.25 3.07 -15.82
N ARG A 170 0.93 2.82 -16.39
CA ARG A 170 1.27 3.19 -17.78
C ARG A 170 0.33 2.55 -18.80
N LYS A 171 -0.01 1.27 -18.61
CA LYS A 171 -0.94 0.55 -19.50
C LYS A 171 -2.33 1.15 -19.45
N GLU A 172 -2.86 1.41 -18.25
CA GLU A 172 -4.17 2.03 -18.10
C GLU A 172 -4.22 3.46 -18.66
N ALA A 173 -3.13 4.23 -18.49
CA ALA A 173 -3.03 5.57 -19.06
C ALA A 173 -2.98 5.56 -20.60
N ARG A 174 -2.36 4.54 -21.21
CA ARG A 174 -2.29 4.38 -22.67
C ARG A 174 -3.59 3.85 -23.27
N ASP A 175 -4.25 2.93 -22.58
CA ASP A 175 -5.47 2.28 -23.02
C ASP A 175 -6.47 2.16 -21.85
N PRO A 176 -7.27 3.22 -21.62
CA PRO A 176 -8.25 3.24 -20.54
C PRO A 176 -9.24 2.06 -20.61
N GLY A 177 -9.48 1.44 -19.45
CA GLY A 177 -10.31 0.24 -19.33
C GLY A 177 -9.61 -1.06 -19.75
N SER A 178 -8.34 -1.03 -20.16
CA SER A 178 -7.59 -2.24 -20.52
C SER A 178 -7.50 -3.23 -19.36
N LEU A 179 -7.42 -2.73 -18.13
CA LEU A 179 -7.36 -3.56 -16.94
C LEU A 179 -8.69 -4.28 -16.64
N GLU A 180 -9.82 -3.59 -16.80
CA GLU A 180 -11.14 -4.21 -16.65
C GLU A 180 -11.41 -5.23 -17.77
N ARG A 181 -11.12 -4.89 -19.04
CA ARG A 181 -11.25 -5.84 -20.16
C ARG A 181 -10.40 -7.10 -19.95
N ARG A 182 -9.19 -6.95 -19.41
CA ARG A 182 -8.31 -8.09 -19.09
C ARG A 182 -8.89 -8.97 -17.99
N LYS A 183 -9.48 -8.35 -16.96
CA LYS A 183 -10.15 -9.06 -15.86
C LYS A 183 -11.37 -9.84 -16.37
N GLU A 184 -12.19 -9.24 -17.23
CA GLU A 184 -13.34 -9.90 -17.87
C GLU A 184 -12.91 -11.09 -18.75
N SER A 185 -11.86 -10.92 -19.55
CA SER A 185 -11.30 -11.99 -20.38
C SER A 185 -10.79 -13.17 -19.54
N ASN A 186 -10.06 -12.89 -18.45
CA ASN A 186 -9.59 -13.92 -17.52
C ASN A 186 -10.74 -14.66 -16.82
N ASN A 187 -11.80 -13.95 -16.43
CA ASN A 187 -12.98 -14.55 -15.83
C ASN A 187 -13.71 -15.46 -16.83
N THR A 188 -13.82 -15.04 -18.09
CA THR A 188 -14.41 -15.83 -19.17
C THR A 188 -13.59 -17.10 -19.45
N GLY A 189 -12.25 -16.99 -19.48
CA GLY A 189 -11.35 -18.13 -19.66
C GLY A 189 -11.42 -19.13 -18.51
N LYS A 190 -11.59 -18.67 -17.26
CA LYS A 190 -11.80 -19.56 -16.10
C LYS A 190 -13.12 -20.31 -16.19
N ARG A 191 -14.22 -19.62 -16.53
CA ARG A 191 -15.55 -20.23 -16.69
C ARG A 191 -15.56 -21.35 -17.72
N ARG A 192 -14.80 -21.20 -18.82
CA ARG A 192 -14.69 -22.21 -19.88
C ARG A 192 -13.87 -23.47 -19.52
N ARG A 193 -13.04 -23.43 -18.47
CA ARG A 193 -12.25 -24.60 -18.02
C ARG A 193 -12.95 -25.43 -16.94
N THR A 194 -14.00 -24.90 -16.34
CA THR A 194 -14.75 -25.54 -15.25
C THR A 194 -16.06 -26.18 -15.73
N VAL A 195 -16.34 -26.09 -17.04
CA VAL A 195 -17.42 -26.82 -17.74
C VAL A 195 -16.78 -27.94 -18.54
#